data_AF-A0A1F3TPL3-F1
#
_entry.id   AF-A0A1F3TPL3-F1
#
_cell.length_a   1.000
_cell.length_b   1.000
_cell.length_c   1.000
_cell.angle_alpha   90.00
_cell.angle_beta   90.00
_cell.angle_gamma   90.00
#
_symmetry.space_group_name_H-M   'P 1'
#
loop_
_entity.id
_entity.type
_entity.pdbx_description
1 polymer ?
#
loop_
_entity_poly.entity_id
_entity_poly.type
_entity_poly.pdbx_seq_one_letter_code
_entity_poly.pdbx_strand_id
1 'polypeptide(L)'
;MPLGGVIFVTIFIAIFGTLLIYLARWTGGKAKKTSQAKFDIYECGIEVQEKKDTKVSVKFYLTAILFILFDIEVIFMFPWASNFKSFIASGAGVYIFSSMMIFLGIFIFGLWWEIKSKALEWD
;
A
#
# COMPACT_ATOMS: atom_id res chain seq x y z
N MET A 1 -17.40 3.02 19.60
CA MET A 1 -16.89 4.31 19.07
C MET A 1 -18.07 5.26 18.96
N PRO A 2 -17.97 6.54 19.38
CA PRO A 2 -19.04 7.50 19.14
C PRO A 2 -19.12 7.76 17.65
N LEU A 3 -20.18 7.27 17.00
CA LEU A 3 -20.41 7.39 15.56
C LEU A 3 -20.27 8.85 15.09
N GLY A 4 -20.68 9.80 15.93
CA GLY A 4 -20.57 11.24 15.68
C GLY A 4 -19.14 11.74 15.56
N GLY A 5 -18.17 11.17 16.29
CA GLY A 5 -16.76 11.56 16.18
C GLY A 5 -16.14 11.16 14.84
N VAL A 6 -16.50 9.96 14.36
CA VAL A 6 -16.03 9.47 13.04
C VAL A 6 -16.62 10.32 11.92
N ILE A 7 -17.93 10.58 11.96
CA ILE A 7 -18.63 11.40 10.97
C ILE A 7 -18.03 12.83 10.94
N PHE A 8 -17.77 13.42 12.10
CA PHE A 8 -17.16 14.74 12.20
C PHE A 8 -15.77 14.79 11.55
N VAL A 9 -14.89 13.82 11.86
CA VAL A 9 -13.54 13.76 11.29
C VAL A 9 -13.59 13.58 9.77
N THR A 10 -14.47 12.70 9.26
CA THR A 10 -14.61 12.48 7.81
C THR A 10 -15.07 13.74 7.09
N ILE A 11 -16.09 14.43 7.63
CA ILE A 11 -16.60 15.68 7.07
C ILE A 11 -15.52 16.77 7.10
N PHE A 12 -14.79 16.89 8.21
CA PHE A 12 -13.71 17.86 8.34
C PHE A 12 -12.62 17.64 7.28
N ILE A 13 -12.16 16.40 7.09
CA ILE A 13 -11.13 16.07 6.09
C ILE A 13 -11.62 16.41 4.67
N ALA A 14 -12.87 16.06 4.34
CA ALA A 14 -13.44 16.33 3.03
C ALA A 14 -13.55 17.85 2.74
N ILE A 15 -14.06 18.63 3.70
CA ILE A 15 -14.18 20.08 3.57
C ILE A 15 -12.81 20.73 3.48
N PHE A 16 -11.89 20.35 4.37
CA PHE A 16 -10.55 20.93 4.44
C PHE A 16 -9.75 20.61 3.17
N GLY A 17 -9.79 19.36 2.69
CA GLY A 17 -9.14 18.96 1.44
C GLY A 17 -9.68 19.73 0.23
N THR A 18 -11.00 19.89 0.14
CA THR A 18 -11.64 20.66 -0.94
C THR A 18 -11.27 22.15 -0.86
N LEU A 19 -11.24 22.71 0.33
CA LEU A 19 -10.85 24.10 0.59
C LEU A 19 -9.39 24.35 0.20
N LEU A 20 -8.48 23.42 0.51
CA LEU A 20 -7.08 23.51 0.08
C LEU A 20 -6.93 23.49 -1.45
N ILE A 21 -7.66 22.62 -2.15
CA ILE A 21 -7.66 22.59 -3.63
C ILE A 21 -8.19 23.91 -4.20
N TYR A 22 -9.27 24.45 -3.61
CA TYR A 22 -9.85 25.72 -4.03
C TYR A 22 -8.91 26.90 -3.80
N LEU A 23 -8.30 26.99 -2.61
CA LEU A 23 -7.30 28.01 -2.29
C LEU A 23 -6.09 27.92 -3.20
N ALA A 24 -5.56 26.71 -3.45
CA ALA A 24 -4.45 26.51 -4.38
C ALA A 24 -4.78 26.99 -5.80
N ARG A 25 -6.00 26.77 -6.27
CA ARG A 25 -6.47 27.28 -7.57
C ARG A 25 -6.64 28.79 -7.58
N TRP A 26 -7.03 29.40 -6.46
CA TRP A 26 -7.24 30.83 -6.34
C TRP A 26 -5.92 31.61 -6.23
N THR A 27 -4.98 31.15 -5.41
CA THR A 27 -3.68 31.79 -5.19
C THR A 27 -2.64 31.43 -6.24
N GLY A 28 -2.72 30.24 -6.84
CA GLY A 28 -1.70 29.69 -7.74
C GLY A 28 -1.50 30.43 -9.06
N GLY A 29 -2.30 31.46 -9.35
CA GLY A 29 -2.23 32.21 -10.60
C GLY A 29 -2.67 31.36 -11.81
N LYS A 30 -3.53 31.90 -12.68
CA LYS A 30 -3.80 31.21 -13.94
C LYS A 30 -2.51 31.26 -14.76
N ALA A 31 -1.76 30.15 -14.83
CA ALA A 31 -0.70 29.99 -15.82
C ALA A 31 -1.33 30.33 -17.17
N LYS A 32 -0.90 31.44 -17.79
CA LYS A 32 -1.41 31.86 -19.10
C LYS A 32 -1.15 30.69 -20.03
N LYS A 33 -2.24 30.03 -20.45
CA LYS A 33 -2.27 28.93 -21.42
C LYS A 33 -1.91 29.47 -22.81
N THR A 34 -0.73 30.05 -22.95
CA THR A 34 -0.34 30.81 -24.13
C THR A 34 0.38 29.94 -25.16
N SER A 35 1.05 28.86 -24.74
CA SER A 35 1.76 27.97 -25.65
C SER A 35 1.33 26.53 -25.46
N GLN A 36 1.07 25.84 -26.58
CA GLN A 36 0.73 24.42 -26.64
C GLN A 36 1.86 23.54 -26.07
N ALA A 37 3.11 23.99 -26.20
CA ALA A 37 4.28 23.32 -25.63
C ALA A 37 4.24 23.19 -24.09
N LYS A 38 3.48 24.04 -23.37
CA LYS A 38 3.29 23.90 -21.91
C LYS A 38 2.41 22.71 -21.52
N PHE A 39 1.74 22.09 -22.49
CA PHE A 39 0.91 20.92 -22.28
C PHE A 39 1.61 19.62 -22.70
N ASP A 40 2.78 19.71 -23.32
CA ASP A 40 3.58 18.54 -23.65
C ASP A 40 4.33 18.00 -22.42
N ILE A 41 4.61 16.70 -22.43
CA ILE A 41 5.27 15.98 -21.32
C ILE A 41 6.73 16.47 -21.15
N TYR A 42 7.36 16.90 -22.24
CA TYR A 42 8.71 17.45 -22.28
C TYR A 42 8.82 18.49 -23.40
N GLU A 43 9.67 19.50 -23.20
CA GLU A 43 9.90 20.57 -24.20
C GLU A 43 10.88 20.15 -25.31
N CYS A 44 11.73 19.15 -25.05
CA CYS A 44 12.75 18.64 -25.97
C CYS A 44 12.80 17.12 -25.90
N GLY A 45 12.83 16.44 -27.05
CA GLY A 45 12.92 14.99 -27.11
C GLY A 45 12.26 14.43 -28.38
N ILE A 46 12.44 13.14 -28.63
CA ILE A 46 11.73 12.44 -29.71
C ILE A 46 10.33 12.15 -29.20
N GLU A 47 9.29 12.51 -29.96
CA GLU A 47 7.89 12.16 -29.66
C GLU A 47 7.76 10.68 -29.27
N VAL A 48 7.21 10.42 -28.09
CA VAL A 48 6.98 9.06 -27.61
C VAL A 48 5.96 8.42 -28.54
N GLN A 49 6.42 7.62 -29.49
CA GLN A 49 5.53 6.69 -30.18
C GLN A 49 5.00 5.73 -29.12
N GLU A 50 3.69 5.71 -28.93
CA GLU A 50 3.05 4.79 -27.98
C GLU A 50 3.38 3.35 -28.36
N LYS A 51 4.43 2.80 -27.74
CA LYS A 51 4.75 1.40 -27.85
C LYS A 51 3.83 0.69 -26.87
N LYS A 52 2.78 0.07 -27.43
CA LYS A 52 1.70 -0.63 -26.69
C LYS A 52 2.24 -1.63 -25.65
N ASP A 53 3.44 -2.17 -25.88
CA ASP A 53 4.11 -3.13 -25.00
C ASP A 53 5.46 -2.59 -24.51
N THR A 54 5.44 -1.89 -23.38
CA THR A 54 6.67 -1.65 -22.61
C THR A 54 6.98 -2.92 -21.82
N LYS A 55 8.11 -3.57 -22.12
CA LYS A 55 8.56 -4.76 -21.40
C LYS A 55 9.07 -4.34 -20.03
N VAL A 56 8.22 -4.46 -19.01
CA VAL A 56 8.61 -4.31 -17.60
C VAL A 56 9.28 -5.61 -17.14
N SER A 57 10.33 -5.50 -16.34
CA SER A 57 11.00 -6.68 -15.77
C SER A 57 10.06 -7.48 -14.86
N VAL A 58 10.10 -8.81 -14.95
CA VAL A 58 9.31 -9.72 -14.11
C VAL A 58 9.59 -9.51 -12.62
N LYS A 59 10.78 -9.00 -12.27
CA LYS A 59 11.19 -8.71 -10.88
C LYS A 59 10.23 -7.76 -10.14
N PHE A 60 9.63 -6.79 -10.85
CA PHE A 60 8.62 -5.89 -10.27
C PHE A 60 7.35 -6.64 -9.87
N TYR A 61 6.93 -7.62 -10.67
CA TYR A 61 5.76 -8.45 -10.36
C TYR A 61 6.03 -9.38 -9.18
N LEU A 62 7.21 -10.01 -9.12
CA LEU A 62 7.58 -10.87 -7.99
C LEU A 62 7.59 -10.10 -6.67
N THR A 63 8.13 -8.87 -6.67
CA THR A 63 8.12 -8.00 -5.50
C THR A 63 6.70 -7.63 -5.07
N ALA A 64 5.81 -7.32 -6.02
CA ALA A 64 4.42 -7.00 -5.74
C ALA A 64 3.64 -8.19 -5.17
N ILE A 65 3.82 -9.39 -5.73
CA ILE A 65 3.19 -10.62 -5.25
C ILE A 65 3.68 -10.94 -3.83
N LEU A 66 4.98 -10.81 -3.57
CA LEU A 66 5.54 -11.03 -2.23
C LEU A 66 4.96 -10.04 -1.20
N PHE A 67 4.81 -8.77 -1.58
CA PHE A 67 4.19 -7.76 -0.72
C PHE A 67 2.73 -8.11 -0.39
N ILE A 68 1.94 -8.52 -1.38
CA ILE A 68 0.55 -8.96 -1.18
C ILE A 68 0.49 -10.16 -0.23
N LEU A 69 1.38 -11.14 -0.42
CA LEU A 69 1.44 -12.31 0.46
C LEU A 69 1.74 -11.89 1.89
N PHE A 70 2.74 -11.03 2.11
CA PHE A 70 3.07 -10.51 3.44
C PHE A 70 1.91 -9.75 4.10
N ASP A 71 1.19 -8.91 3.35
CA ASP A 71 0.05 -8.15 3.87
C ASP A 71 -1.11 -9.06 4.29
N ILE A 72 -1.39 -10.11 3.51
CA ILE A 72 -2.41 -11.13 3.86
C ILE A 72 -2.05 -11.83 5.18
N GLU A 73 -0.78 -12.16 5.39
CA GLU A 73 -0.33 -12.78 6.64
C GLU A 73 -0.61 -11.86 7.83
N VAL A 74 -0.28 -10.57 7.73
CA VAL A 74 -0.53 -9.56 8.78
C VAL A 74 -2.03 -9.40 9.07
N ILE A 75 -2.88 -9.44 8.05
CA ILE A 75 -4.34 -9.44 8.21
C ILE A 75 -4.80 -10.61 9.10
N PHE A 76 -4.19 -11.79 8.99
CA PHE A 76 -4.50 -12.92 9.88
C PHE A 76 -3.91 -12.75 11.29
N MET A 77 -2.74 -12.13 11.40
CA MET A 77 -2.12 -11.86 12.71
C MET A 77 -2.94 -10.89 13.56
N PHE A 78 -3.66 -9.94 12.94
CA PHE A 78 -4.31 -8.85 13.66
C PHE A 78 -5.48 -9.30 14.56
N PRO A 79 -6.48 -10.08 14.08
CA PRO A 79 -7.53 -10.62 14.93
C PRO A 79 -6.99 -11.55 16.03
N TRP A 80 -5.96 -12.34 15.72
CA TRP A 80 -5.30 -13.20 16.70
C TRP A 80 -4.69 -12.36 17.83
N ALA A 81 -3.90 -11.34 17.49
CA ALA A 81 -3.23 -10.47 18.47
C ALA A 81 -4.24 -9.67 19.29
N SER A 82 -5.29 -9.14 18.66
CA SER A 82 -6.33 -8.36 19.34
C SER A 82 -7.15 -9.18 20.33
N ASN A 83 -7.37 -10.48 20.06
CA ASN A 83 -8.21 -11.34 20.92
C ASN A 83 -7.39 -12.27 21.84
N PHE A 84 -6.07 -12.22 21.79
CA PHE A 84 -5.18 -13.13 22.52
C PHE A 84 -5.48 -13.19 24.03
N LYS A 85 -5.76 -12.04 24.66
CA LYS A 85 -6.14 -11.99 26.09
C LYS A 85 -7.44 -12.75 26.40
N SER A 86 -8.42 -12.67 25.51
CA SER A 86 -9.69 -13.39 25.68
C SER A 86 -9.49 -14.91 25.55
N PHE A 87 -8.61 -15.33 24.63
CA PHE A 87 -8.26 -16.73 24.43
C PHE A 87 -7.47 -17.35 25.59
N ILE A 88 -6.64 -16.57 26.28
CA ILE A 88 -6.00 -17.02 27.53
C ILE A 88 -7.05 -17.23 28.62
N ALA A 89 -7.99 -16.29 28.76
CA ALA A 89 -9.04 -16.37 29.78
C ALA A 89 -9.98 -17.57 29.59
N SER A 90 -10.18 -18.04 28.35
CA SER A 90 -10.99 -19.23 28.05
C SER A 90 -10.24 -20.57 28.22
N GLY A 91 -8.97 -20.55 28.63
CA GLY A 91 -8.15 -21.75 28.79
C GLY A 91 -7.55 -22.30 27.48
N ALA A 92 -7.85 -21.68 26.33
CA ALA A 92 -7.34 -22.08 25.01
C ALA A 92 -6.01 -21.39 24.62
N GLY A 93 -5.41 -20.62 25.54
CA GLY A 93 -4.25 -19.77 25.25
C GLY A 93 -3.05 -20.52 24.67
N VAL A 94 -2.73 -21.70 25.18
CA VAL A 94 -1.57 -22.50 24.71
C VAL A 94 -1.79 -23.01 23.28
N TYR A 95 -3.00 -23.50 22.98
CA TYR A 95 -3.34 -23.98 21.65
C TYR A 95 -3.25 -22.84 20.62
N ILE A 96 -3.89 -21.70 20.92
CA ILE A 96 -3.93 -20.54 20.02
C ILE A 96 -2.57 -19.87 19.85
N PHE A 97 -1.73 -19.93 20.88
CA PHE A 97 -0.33 -19.51 20.77
C PHE A 97 0.46 -20.46 19.86
N SER A 98 0.32 -21.78 20.06
CA SER A 98 1.04 -22.78 19.26
C SER A 98 0.67 -22.74 17.78
N SER A 99 -0.62 -22.54 17.45
CA SER A 99 -1.07 -22.42 16.05
C SER A 99 -0.44 -21.20 15.38
N MET A 100 -0.30 -20.09 16.10
CA MET A 100 0.35 -18.88 15.58
C MET A 100 1.85 -19.06 15.37
N MET A 101 2.51 -19.81 16.25
CA MET A 101 3.94 -20.12 16.08
C MET A 101 4.20 -21.00 14.85
N ILE A 102 3.32 -21.96 14.58
CA ILE A 102 3.40 -22.79 13.37
C ILE A 102 3.17 -21.92 12.13
N PHE A 103 2.14 -21.06 12.15
CA PHE A 103 1.84 -20.13 11.07
C PHE A 103 3.02 -19.21 10.75
N LEU A 104 3.61 -18.57 11.77
CA LEU A 104 4.82 -17.76 11.63
C LEU A 104 6.02 -18.57 11.14
N GLY A 105 6.16 -19.82 11.59
CA GLY A 105 7.22 -20.72 11.13
C GLY A 105 7.15 -21.00 9.63
N ILE A 106 5.95 -21.25 9.11
CA ILE A 106 5.71 -21.45 7.66
C ILE A 106 6.04 -20.16 6.90
N PHE A 107 5.58 -19.01 7.40
CA PHE A 107 5.85 -17.71 6.79
C PHE A 107 7.36 -17.40 6.72
N ILE A 108 8.08 -17.57 7.83
CA ILE A 108 9.54 -17.35 7.89
C ILE A 108 10.27 -18.31 6.95
N PHE A 109 9.82 -19.56 6.84
CA PHE A 109 10.39 -20.53 5.91
C PHE A 109 10.20 -20.10 4.45
N GLY A 110 9.01 -19.59 4.09
CA GLY A 110 8.74 -19.02 2.76
C GLY A 110 9.65 -17.83 2.45
N LEU A 111 9.79 -16.88 3.37
CA LEU A 111 10.71 -15.74 3.22
C LEU A 111 12.17 -16.19 3.05
N TRP A 112 12.60 -17.17 3.83
CA TRP A 112 13.95 -17.71 3.74
C TRP A 112 14.21 -18.34 2.36
N TRP A 113 13.23 -19.05 1.81
CA TRP A 113 13.31 -19.62 0.47
C TRP A 113 13.39 -18.55 -0.63
N GLU A 114 12.59 -17.49 -0.53
CA GLU A 114 12.59 -16.38 -1.49
C GLU A 114 13.94 -15.64 -1.52
N ILE A 115 14.52 -15.39 -0.34
CA ILE A 115 15.86 -14.78 -0.23
C ILE A 115 16.91 -15.69 -0.87
N LYS A 116 16.86 -17.00 -0.59
CA LYS A 116 17.79 -17.97 -1.20
C LYS A 116 17.65 -18.04 -2.71
N SER A 117 16.44 -17.87 -3.23
CA SER A 117 16.14 -17.89 -4.66
C SER A 117 16.62 -16.64 -5.41
N LYS A 118 17.17 -15.64 -4.70
CA LYS A 118 17.65 -14.37 -5.28
C LYS A 118 16.57 -13.61 -6.08
N ALA A 119 15.29 -13.89 -5.81
CA ALA A 119 14.16 -13.27 -6.51
C ALA A 119 14.09 -11.74 -6.28
N LEU A 120 14.78 -11.26 -5.23
CA LEU A 120 14.84 -9.87 -4.80
C LEU A 120 16.12 -9.14 -5.24
N GLU A 121 17.03 -9.79 -5.97
CA GLU A 121 18.28 -9.15 -6.43
C GLU A 121 18.07 -8.31 -7.70
N TRP A 122 18.51 -7.05 -7.64
CA TRP A 122 18.35 -6.02 -8.68
C TRP A 122 19.68 -5.73 -9.37
N ASP A 123 20.29 -6.75 -9.96
CA ASP A 123 21.29 -6.60 -11.02
C ASP A 123 20.61 -6.59 -12.41
#